data_AF-A0A349SM06-F1
#
_entry.id   AF-A0A349SM06-F1
#
_cell.length_a   1.000
_cell.length_b   1.000
_cell.length_c   1.000
_cell.angle_alpha   90.00
_cell.angle_beta   90.00
_cell.angle_gamma   90.00
#
_symmetry.space_group_name_H-M   'P 1'
#
loop_
_entity.id
_entity.type
_entity.pdbx_description
1 polymer ?
#
loop_
_entity_poly.entity_id
_entity_poly.type
_entity_poly.pdbx_seq_one_letter_code
_entity_poly.pdbx_strand_id
1 'polypeptide(L)'
;MAELNEQQFIELVKQSEAEAEQDINRYKIKLALFAALGYGVIFAVLITLVLLVGGTVVTALVSSSLFLLLVKKKFIFLILIAIWTFLRALWVKFDPPSGYLLERDKYPELFQEIDHLTHTLDALTIHQVILDDRLNAAVVQHPRFGLFGGQQNTLFLGLQLLLALSPQEMKSVLAHEFGHLSGNHSRFSGWIYRVRITWFRVMEAFDQSNSFGAGLMRRFFDWYAPKFSAYSFALARNNEYEADRVAAELTSPATAAKALINVYTKAPYIEQEYWDHYFQQADTAPTPPTAPYAGLATFLKQSPISREQVLALIRQEMQVETHYADTHPALKDRVTSLIDQAVVPDTFTTNAAEAWLGSRYEKLLQHFDQQWMKNNNEKWKNRYEYVQHSKQLLAESKDLDPQTLTDDKLWELAHAAFEFENDETALPLFLAFHQRHPHSVGAGYYVGLILARKQDESAL
;
A
#
# COMPACT_ATOMS: atom_id res chain seq x y z
N MET A 1 -11.37 -26.54 -11.51
CA MET A 1 -12.54 -25.76 -11.06
C MET A 1 -12.11 -24.32 -11.19
N ALA A 2 -12.83 -23.55 -12.00
CA ALA A 2 -12.38 -22.27 -12.52
C ALA A 2 -12.07 -21.30 -11.37
N GLU A 3 -10.93 -20.61 -11.48
CA GLU A 3 -10.70 -19.35 -10.78
C GLU A 3 -11.93 -18.45 -11.00
N LEU A 4 -12.38 -17.82 -9.92
CA LEU A 4 -13.49 -16.88 -9.97
C LEU A 4 -13.10 -15.76 -10.94
N ASN A 5 -13.78 -15.65 -12.07
CA ASN A 5 -13.50 -14.56 -12.99
C ASN A 5 -13.95 -13.23 -12.37
N GLU A 6 -13.42 -12.11 -12.88
CA GLU A 6 -13.66 -10.79 -12.30
C GLU A 6 -15.16 -10.46 -12.17
N GLN A 7 -15.97 -10.79 -13.18
CA GLN A 7 -17.41 -10.56 -13.15
C GLN A 7 -18.11 -11.33 -12.02
N GLN A 8 -17.77 -12.60 -11.84
CA GLN A 8 -18.31 -13.42 -10.75
C GLN A 8 -17.89 -12.89 -9.36
N PHE A 9 -16.67 -12.35 -9.26
CA PHE A 9 -16.20 -11.74 -8.01
C PHE A 9 -17.00 -10.49 -7.68
N ILE A 10 -17.18 -9.60 -8.67
CA ILE A 10 -18.00 -8.39 -8.56
C ILE A 10 -19.42 -8.74 -8.12
N GLU A 11 -20.04 -9.75 -8.73
CA GLU A 11 -21.39 -10.18 -8.39
C GLU A 11 -21.49 -10.68 -6.94
N LEU A 12 -20.50 -11.46 -6.48
CA LEU A 12 -20.45 -11.93 -5.08
C LEU A 12 -20.31 -10.77 -4.09
N VAL A 13 -19.52 -9.75 -4.40
CA VAL A 13 -19.39 -8.58 -3.53
C VAL A 13 -20.72 -7.83 -3.46
N LYS A 14 -21.36 -7.55 -4.61
CA LYS A 14 -22.69 -6.89 -4.64
C LYS A 14 -23.75 -7.66 -3.86
N GLN A 15 -23.78 -8.98 -3.99
CA GLN A 15 -24.68 -9.84 -3.22
C GLN A 15 -24.37 -9.75 -1.71
N SER A 16 -23.09 -9.74 -1.35
CA SER A 16 -22.65 -9.63 0.05
C SER A 16 -22.99 -8.27 0.67
N GLU A 17 -22.90 -7.18 -0.12
CA GLU A 17 -23.35 -5.84 0.28
C GLU A 17 -24.84 -5.81 0.52
N ALA A 18 -25.65 -6.32 -0.42
CA ALA A 18 -27.10 -6.41 -0.27
C ALA A 18 -27.53 -7.25 0.95
N GLU A 19 -26.82 -8.36 1.23
CA GLU A 19 -27.05 -9.15 2.46
C GLU A 19 -26.72 -8.36 3.73
N ALA A 20 -25.62 -7.60 3.72
CA ALA A 20 -25.19 -6.78 4.86
C ALA A 20 -26.15 -5.61 5.12
N GLU A 21 -26.70 -5.00 4.07
CA GLU A 21 -27.73 -3.95 4.16
C GLU A 21 -29.05 -4.47 4.73
N GLN A 22 -29.45 -5.70 4.36
CA GLN A 22 -30.68 -6.31 4.86
C GLN A 22 -30.60 -6.70 6.33
N ASP A 23 -29.53 -7.40 6.73
CA ASP A 23 -29.30 -7.83 8.12
C ASP A 23 -27.80 -8.01 8.39
N ILE A 24 -27.18 -6.95 8.92
CA ILE A 24 -25.75 -6.93 9.25
C ILE A 24 -25.36 -8.02 10.25
N ASN A 25 -26.24 -8.43 11.17
CA ASN A 25 -25.93 -9.42 12.19
C ASN A 25 -25.89 -10.82 11.59
N ARG A 26 -26.90 -11.17 10.79
CA ARG A 26 -26.93 -12.44 10.06
C ARG A 26 -25.74 -12.55 9.11
N TYR A 27 -25.42 -11.46 8.42
CA TYR A 27 -24.24 -11.37 7.55
C TYR A 27 -22.94 -11.59 8.34
N LYS A 28 -22.75 -10.91 9.48
CA LYS A 28 -21.57 -11.11 10.35
C LYS A 28 -21.45 -12.56 10.83
N ILE A 29 -22.55 -13.23 11.19
CA ILE A 29 -22.55 -14.65 11.58
C ILE A 29 -22.13 -15.53 10.38
N LYS A 30 -22.69 -15.30 9.19
CA LYS A 30 -22.33 -16.04 7.97
C LYS A 30 -20.84 -15.90 7.67
N LEU A 31 -20.30 -14.69 7.75
CA LEU A 31 -18.88 -14.41 7.54
C LEU A 31 -18.00 -15.06 8.63
N ALA A 32 -18.46 -15.06 9.89
CA ALA A 32 -17.76 -15.74 10.99
C ALA A 32 -17.68 -17.26 10.78
N LEU A 33 -18.79 -17.89 10.36
CA LEU A 33 -18.81 -19.31 9.99
C LEU A 33 -17.89 -19.61 8.81
N PHE A 34 -17.83 -18.69 7.84
CA PHE A 34 -16.94 -18.85 6.70
C PHE A 34 -15.46 -18.68 7.07
N ALA A 35 -15.13 -17.75 7.98
CA ALA A 35 -13.80 -17.68 8.59
C ALA A 35 -13.46 -18.97 9.36
N ALA A 36 -14.41 -19.48 10.15
CA ALA A 36 -14.25 -20.72 10.92
C ALA A 36 -14.02 -21.95 10.02
N LEU A 37 -14.65 -21.99 8.83
CA LEU A 37 -14.39 -23.05 7.84
C LEU A 37 -12.91 -23.10 7.43
N GLY A 38 -12.30 -21.94 7.16
CA GLY A 38 -10.88 -21.84 6.81
C GLY A 38 -9.98 -22.37 7.94
N TYR A 39 -10.27 -21.98 9.18
CA TYR A 39 -9.58 -22.53 10.35
C TYR A 39 -9.79 -24.04 10.50
N GLY A 40 -11.02 -24.53 10.31
CA GLY A 40 -11.35 -25.95 10.40
C GLY A 40 -10.52 -26.80 9.45
N VAL A 41 -10.31 -26.35 8.22
CA VAL A 41 -9.45 -27.05 7.24
C VAL A 41 -7.99 -27.07 7.70
N ILE A 42 -7.46 -25.94 8.18
CA ILE A 42 -6.09 -25.89 8.74
C ILE A 42 -5.92 -26.85 9.92
N PHE A 43 -6.85 -26.82 10.88
CA PHE A 43 -6.77 -27.68 12.05
C PHE A 43 -6.94 -29.15 11.67
N ALA A 44 -7.81 -29.48 10.72
CA ALA A 44 -7.96 -30.84 10.21
C ALA A 44 -6.65 -31.36 9.60
N VAL A 45 -5.95 -30.53 8.82
CA VAL A 45 -4.63 -30.89 8.27
C VAL A 45 -3.60 -31.08 9.37
N LEU A 46 -3.53 -30.15 10.33
CA LEU A 46 -2.59 -30.25 11.45
C LEU A 46 -2.85 -31.51 12.30
N ILE A 47 -4.10 -31.78 12.65
CA ILE A 47 -4.50 -32.99 13.37
C ILE A 47 -4.13 -34.24 12.57
N THR A 48 -4.38 -34.25 11.25
CA THR A 48 -4.00 -35.38 10.39
C THR A 48 -2.49 -35.60 10.39
N LEU A 49 -1.68 -34.54 10.27
CA LEU A 49 -0.22 -34.63 10.34
C LEU A 49 0.25 -35.17 11.71
N VAL A 50 -0.33 -34.67 12.81
CA VAL A 50 -0.01 -35.13 14.16
C VAL A 50 -0.40 -36.60 14.36
N LEU A 51 -1.57 -37.02 13.90
CA LEU A 51 -2.01 -38.41 13.94
C LEU A 51 -1.12 -39.33 13.09
N LEU A 52 -0.64 -38.86 11.93
CA LEU A 52 0.33 -39.59 11.12
C LEU A 52 1.66 -39.76 11.87
N VAL A 53 2.19 -38.71 12.52
CA VAL A 53 3.38 -38.82 13.37
C VAL A 53 3.13 -39.81 14.51
N GLY A 54 2.06 -39.64 15.28
CA GLY A 54 1.70 -40.51 16.40
C GLY A 54 1.56 -41.97 15.95
N GLY A 55 0.87 -42.23 14.84
CA GLY A 55 0.73 -43.55 14.24
C GLY A 55 2.07 -44.17 13.83
N THR A 56 2.98 -43.39 13.22
CA THR A 56 4.33 -43.87 12.90
C THR A 56 5.16 -44.21 14.14
N VAL A 57 5.02 -43.44 15.22
CA VAL A 57 5.70 -43.71 16.50
C VAL A 57 5.13 -44.96 17.17
N VAL A 58 3.81 -45.10 17.24
CA VAL A 58 3.16 -46.30 17.82
C VAL A 58 3.52 -47.55 17.04
N THR A 59 3.45 -47.51 15.71
CA THR A 59 3.84 -48.66 14.86
C THR A 59 5.32 -49.02 14.99
N ALA A 60 6.21 -48.03 15.14
CA ALA A 60 7.62 -48.26 15.44
C ALA A 60 7.85 -48.94 16.81
N LEU A 61 7.05 -48.61 17.82
CA LEU A 61 7.13 -49.23 19.15
C LEU A 61 6.61 -50.67 19.17
N VAL A 62 5.65 -51.01 18.30
CA VAL A 62 5.06 -52.35 18.20
C VAL A 62 5.95 -53.31 17.37
N SER A 63 6.77 -52.82 16.45
CA SER A 63 7.61 -53.66 15.58
C SER A 63 8.96 -53.03 15.22
N SER A 64 10.04 -53.69 15.63
CA SER A 64 11.42 -53.26 15.37
C SER A 64 11.80 -53.27 13.88
N SER A 65 11.18 -54.14 13.07
CA SER A 65 11.42 -54.22 11.63
C SER A 65 10.74 -53.08 10.86
N LEU A 66 9.55 -52.66 11.30
CA LEU A 66 8.86 -51.48 10.76
C LEU A 66 9.56 -50.18 11.15
N PHE A 67 10.09 -50.09 12.38
CA PHE A 67 10.90 -48.95 12.81
C PHE A 67 12.13 -48.75 11.90
N LEU A 68 12.89 -49.82 11.63
CA LEU A 68 14.05 -49.75 10.73
C LEU A 68 13.66 -49.32 9.32
N LEU A 69 12.50 -49.74 8.81
CA LEU A 69 12.00 -49.33 7.49
C LEU A 69 11.60 -47.85 7.45
N LEU A 70 10.90 -47.36 8.47
CA LEU A 70 10.48 -45.95 8.59
C LEU A 70 11.68 -45.01 8.72
N VAL A 71 12.70 -45.40 9.51
CA VAL A 71 13.96 -44.65 9.66
C VAL A 71 14.77 -44.69 8.37
N LYS A 72 14.92 -45.86 7.74
CA LYS A 72 15.67 -46.02 6.48
C LYS A 72 15.05 -45.23 5.33
N LYS A 73 13.72 -45.11 5.29
CA LYS A 73 12.98 -44.32 4.29
C LYS A 73 12.78 -42.84 4.69
N LYS A 74 13.31 -42.42 5.85
CA LYS A 74 13.23 -41.04 6.36
C LYS A 74 11.81 -40.46 6.47
N PHE A 75 10.79 -41.32 6.61
CA PHE A 75 9.38 -40.89 6.59
C PHE A 75 9.04 -39.96 7.76
N ILE A 76 9.55 -40.26 8.97
CA ILE A 76 9.34 -39.43 10.16
C ILE A 76 9.93 -38.03 9.95
N PHE A 77 11.12 -37.93 9.35
CA PHE A 77 11.75 -36.65 9.05
C PHE A 77 10.97 -35.83 8.03
N LEU A 78 10.40 -36.47 7.00
CA LEU A 78 9.55 -35.79 6.02
C LEU A 78 8.29 -35.19 6.67
N ILE A 79 7.64 -35.92 7.57
CA ILE A 79 6.44 -35.42 8.25
C ILE A 79 6.80 -34.29 9.23
N LEU A 80 7.91 -34.40 9.96
CA LEU A 80 8.38 -33.34 10.85
C LEU A 80 8.75 -32.06 10.08
N ILE A 81 9.40 -32.19 8.92
CA ILE A 81 9.67 -31.05 8.03
C ILE A 81 8.36 -30.43 7.55
N ALA A 82 7.37 -31.24 7.16
CA ALA A 82 6.06 -30.74 6.74
C ALA A 82 5.34 -29.96 7.85
N ILE A 83 5.33 -30.47 9.09
CA ILE A 83 4.77 -29.78 10.25
C ILE A 83 5.53 -28.47 10.51
N TRP A 84 6.87 -28.51 10.49
CA TRP A 84 7.68 -27.32 10.72
C TRP A 84 7.46 -26.24 9.66
N THR A 85 7.43 -26.60 8.38
CA THR A 85 7.15 -25.66 7.27
C THR A 85 5.74 -25.08 7.42
N PHE A 86 4.75 -25.91 7.77
CA PHE A 86 3.37 -25.46 7.99
C PHE A 86 3.25 -24.49 9.17
N LEU A 87 3.86 -24.80 10.32
CA LEU A 87 3.86 -23.91 11.48
C LEU A 87 4.64 -22.62 11.22
N ARG A 88 5.74 -22.70 10.46
CA ARG A 88 6.52 -21.52 10.06
C ARG A 88 5.71 -20.60 9.14
N ALA A 89 4.92 -21.14 8.22
CA ALA A 89 4.04 -20.36 7.35
C ALA A 89 2.94 -19.61 8.14
N LEU A 90 2.54 -20.13 9.30
CA LEU A 90 1.59 -19.48 10.20
C LEU A 90 2.24 -18.45 11.15
N TRP A 91 3.58 -18.45 11.26
CA TRP A 91 4.28 -17.52 12.15
C TRP A 91 4.50 -16.17 11.48
N VAL A 92 3.90 -15.12 12.05
CA VAL A 92 4.10 -13.74 11.62
C VAL A 92 5.22 -13.08 12.42
N LYS A 93 6.28 -12.63 11.75
CA LYS A 93 7.18 -11.61 12.32
C LYS A 93 6.55 -10.24 12.09
N PHE A 94 6.44 -9.47 13.15
CA PHE A 94 6.09 -8.05 13.07
C PHE A 94 7.39 -7.27 13.21
N ASP A 95 7.75 -6.53 12.16
CA ASP A 95 8.88 -5.61 12.25
C ASP A 95 8.50 -4.45 13.20
N PRO A 96 9.47 -3.96 13.99
CA PRO A 96 9.21 -2.84 14.87
C PRO A 96 8.80 -1.61 14.03
N PRO A 97 7.84 -0.81 14.51
CA PRO A 97 7.35 0.34 13.77
C PRO A 97 8.47 1.39 13.60
N SER A 98 8.71 1.83 12.37
CA SER A 98 9.75 2.79 12.01
C SER A 98 9.20 4.22 11.86
N GLY A 99 9.98 5.22 12.28
CA GLY A 99 9.66 6.65 12.12
C GLY A 99 10.14 7.48 13.31
N TYR A 100 9.76 8.75 13.37
CA TYR A 100 10.09 9.66 14.47
C TYR A 100 9.06 9.53 15.61
N LEU A 101 9.49 9.08 16.79
CA LEU A 101 8.62 8.97 17.96
C LEU A 101 8.25 10.35 18.52
N LEU A 102 6.96 10.66 18.56
CA LEU A 102 6.46 11.89 19.20
C LEU A 102 6.22 11.65 20.70
N GLU A 103 6.90 12.42 21.53
CA GLU A 103 6.76 12.36 22.99
C GLU A 103 5.69 13.33 23.48
N ARG A 104 4.83 12.88 24.39
CA ARG A 104 3.64 13.62 24.85
C ARG A 104 3.95 14.98 25.46
N ASP A 105 5.04 15.09 26.21
CA ASP A 105 5.52 16.33 26.84
C ASP A 105 6.06 17.35 25.82
N LYS A 106 6.48 16.88 24.65
CA LYS A 106 7.06 17.70 23.58
C LYS A 106 6.04 18.21 22.56
N TYR A 107 4.88 17.55 22.46
CA TYR A 107 3.82 17.84 21.48
C TYR A 107 2.43 17.90 22.14
N PRO A 108 2.22 18.74 23.18
CA PRO A 108 1.01 18.68 24.00
C PRO A 108 -0.28 18.95 23.22
N GLU A 109 -0.26 19.84 22.22
CA GLU A 109 -1.44 20.18 21.41
C GLU A 109 -1.93 18.98 20.60
N LEU A 110 -1.02 18.22 19.97
CA LEU A 110 -1.35 16.99 19.26
C LEU A 110 -1.98 15.96 20.20
N PHE A 111 -1.33 15.71 21.34
CA PHE A 111 -1.78 14.69 22.28
C PHE A 111 -3.09 15.06 22.98
N GLN A 112 -3.36 16.36 23.16
CA GLN A 112 -4.65 16.83 23.66
C GLN A 112 -5.79 16.51 22.68
N GLU A 113 -5.60 16.74 21.37
CA GLU A 113 -6.61 16.36 20.38
C GLU A 113 -6.78 14.83 20.30
N ILE A 114 -5.68 14.06 20.35
CA ILE A 114 -5.75 12.58 20.39
C ILE A 114 -6.53 12.11 21.62
N ASP A 115 -6.24 12.64 22.81
CA ASP A 115 -6.94 12.28 24.05
C ASP A 115 -8.42 12.65 23.99
N HIS A 116 -8.73 13.84 23.48
CA HIS A 116 -10.11 14.28 23.30
C HIS A 116 -10.87 13.31 22.40
N LEU A 117 -10.34 13.00 21.21
CA LEU A 117 -10.99 12.08 20.27
C LEU A 117 -11.13 10.67 20.83
N THR A 118 -10.08 10.13 21.45
CA THR A 118 -10.12 8.77 22.03
C THR A 118 -11.11 8.66 23.18
N HIS A 119 -11.20 9.69 24.03
CA HIS A 119 -12.16 9.75 25.12
C HIS A 119 -13.61 9.89 24.61
N THR A 120 -13.86 10.74 23.61
CA THR A 120 -15.21 10.92 23.05
C THR A 120 -15.73 9.65 22.36
N LEU A 121 -14.85 8.87 21.74
CA LEU A 121 -15.21 7.66 20.99
C LEU A 121 -15.24 6.37 21.81
N ASP A 122 -14.86 6.42 23.09
CA ASP A 122 -14.53 5.21 23.87
C ASP A 122 -13.58 4.29 23.08
N ALA A 123 -12.62 4.91 22.38
CA ALA A 123 -11.68 4.22 21.52
C ALA A 123 -10.51 3.65 22.32
N LEU A 124 -9.79 2.73 21.69
CA LEU A 124 -8.60 2.12 22.30
C LEU A 124 -7.53 3.18 22.60
N THR A 125 -6.87 3.05 23.76
CA THR A 125 -5.76 3.93 24.14
C THR A 125 -4.61 3.85 23.14
N ILE A 126 -4.22 5.01 22.60
CA ILE A 126 -3.03 5.14 21.76
C ILE A 126 -1.80 5.17 22.66
N HIS A 127 -0.91 4.19 22.50
CA HIS A 127 0.27 4.02 23.35
C HIS A 127 1.48 4.77 22.82
N GLN A 128 1.54 4.92 21.49
CA GLN A 128 2.68 5.49 20.79
C GLN A 128 2.19 6.25 19.56
N VAL A 129 2.80 7.41 19.30
CA VAL A 129 2.56 8.19 18.09
C VAL A 129 3.87 8.32 17.34
N ILE A 130 3.88 7.91 16.07
CA ILE A 130 5.04 7.94 15.19
C ILE A 130 4.72 8.87 14.04
N LEU A 131 5.60 9.84 13.81
CA LEU A 131 5.58 10.69 12.64
C LEU A 131 6.43 10.02 11.54
N ASP A 132 5.87 9.87 10.35
CA ASP A 132 6.58 9.41 9.15
C ASP A 132 6.42 10.42 8.00
N ASP A 133 6.96 10.08 6.83
CA ASP A 133 7.00 10.96 5.67
C ASP A 133 5.82 10.80 4.71
N ARG A 134 4.82 9.97 5.01
CA ARG A 134 3.75 9.65 4.05
C ARG A 134 2.65 10.72 4.05
N LEU A 135 1.79 10.68 3.04
CA LEU A 135 0.51 11.37 3.05
C LEU A 135 -0.57 10.39 3.51
N ASN A 136 -0.47 9.93 4.74
CA ASN A 136 -1.44 9.00 5.32
C ASN A 136 -1.47 9.08 6.85
N ALA A 137 -2.53 8.59 7.46
CA ALA A 137 -2.61 8.28 8.88
C ALA A 137 -3.10 6.84 9.04
N ALA A 138 -2.63 6.13 10.06
CA ALA A 138 -3.08 4.77 10.31
C ALA A 138 -2.85 4.38 11.77
N VAL A 139 -3.72 3.55 12.33
CA VAL A 139 -3.45 2.90 13.61
C VAL A 139 -3.12 1.42 13.42
N VAL A 140 -1.94 1.02 13.90
CA VAL A 140 -1.50 -0.37 13.85
C VAL A 140 -1.41 -0.95 15.25
N GLN A 141 -1.96 -2.15 15.42
CA GLN A 141 -1.91 -2.90 16.67
C GLN A 141 -0.81 -3.97 16.61
N HIS A 142 0.19 -3.85 17.48
CA HIS A 142 1.28 -4.80 17.59
C HIS A 142 1.16 -5.65 18.86
N PRO A 143 1.34 -6.98 18.81
CA PRO A 143 1.35 -7.81 20.01
C PRO A 143 2.63 -7.58 20.83
N ARG A 144 2.52 -7.24 22.12
CA ARG A 144 3.69 -6.94 22.97
C ARG A 144 4.56 -8.16 23.32
N PHE A 145 3.95 -9.33 23.50
CA PHE A 145 4.64 -10.57 23.90
C PHE A 145 4.04 -11.80 23.18
N GLY A 146 4.00 -11.76 21.85
CA GLY A 146 3.37 -12.82 21.06
C GLY A 146 1.88 -12.99 21.43
N LEU A 147 1.39 -14.23 21.51
CA LEU A 147 -0.02 -14.53 21.78
C LEU A 147 -0.52 -14.12 23.18
N PHE A 148 0.39 -13.85 24.13
CA PHE A 148 0.04 -13.64 25.56
C PHE A 148 0.26 -12.22 26.07
N GLY A 149 0.91 -11.35 25.28
CA GLY A 149 1.05 -9.93 25.61
C GLY A 149 -0.01 -9.13 24.90
N GLY A 150 -0.76 -8.28 25.63
CA GLY A 150 -1.77 -7.39 25.06
C GLY A 150 -1.28 -6.55 23.87
N GLN A 151 -2.21 -5.87 23.23
CA GLN A 151 -1.92 -5.08 22.02
C GLN A 151 -1.31 -3.71 22.37
N GLN A 152 -0.31 -3.29 21.61
CA GLN A 152 0.24 -1.95 21.60
C GLN A 152 -0.29 -1.21 20.36
N ASN A 153 -1.17 -0.24 20.59
CA ASN A 153 -1.74 0.59 19.54
C ASN A 153 -0.78 1.74 19.22
N THR A 154 -0.29 1.77 17.98
CA THR A 154 0.63 2.78 17.46
C THR A 154 -0.08 3.59 16.39
N LEU A 155 -0.21 4.89 16.59
CA LEU A 155 -0.71 5.83 15.59
C LEU A 155 0.45 6.30 14.72
N PHE A 156 0.37 6.06 13.42
CA PHE A 156 1.23 6.67 12.42
C PHE A 156 0.57 7.93 11.90
N LEU A 157 1.31 9.03 11.90
CA LEU A 157 0.92 10.29 11.29
C LEU A 157 1.93 10.64 10.22
N GLY A 158 1.45 10.91 9.03
CA GLY A 158 2.27 11.36 7.92
C GLY A 158 2.52 12.87 7.97
N LEU A 159 3.79 13.28 7.90
CA LEU A 159 4.16 14.70 7.86
C LEU A 159 3.53 15.41 6.66
N GLN A 160 3.52 14.78 5.48
CA GLN A 160 2.91 15.36 4.28
C GLN A 160 1.40 15.55 4.47
N LEU A 161 0.73 14.61 5.15
CA LEU A 161 -0.70 14.74 5.48
C LEU A 161 -0.97 15.92 6.42
N LEU A 162 -0.13 16.09 7.46
CA LEU A 162 -0.26 17.22 8.40
C LEU A 162 0.00 18.57 7.72
N LEU A 163 0.90 18.63 6.73
CA LEU A 163 1.14 19.83 5.93
C LEU A 163 -0.01 20.11 4.95
N ALA A 164 -0.64 19.06 4.45
CA ALA A 164 -1.67 19.13 3.43
C ALA A 164 -3.07 19.47 3.98
N LEU A 165 -3.33 19.30 5.28
CA LEU A 165 -4.67 19.51 5.85
C LEU A 165 -4.71 20.65 6.88
N SER A 166 -5.87 21.30 6.98
CA SER A 166 -6.16 22.17 8.14
C SER A 166 -6.30 21.34 9.42
N PRO A 167 -6.18 21.95 10.62
CA PRO A 167 -6.37 21.23 11.88
C PRO A 167 -7.74 20.53 12.00
N GLN A 168 -8.81 21.12 11.46
CA GLN A 168 -10.15 20.52 11.51
C GLN A 168 -10.31 19.34 10.54
N GLU A 169 -9.75 19.45 9.34
CA GLU A 169 -9.75 18.32 8.39
C GLU A 169 -8.89 17.16 8.92
N MET A 170 -7.73 17.46 9.51
CA MET A 170 -6.89 16.44 10.11
C MET A 170 -7.56 15.80 11.34
N LYS A 171 -8.32 16.57 12.14
CA LYS A 171 -9.16 16.04 13.21
C LYS A 171 -10.21 15.07 12.66
N SER A 172 -10.82 15.38 11.50
CA SER A 172 -11.74 14.47 10.84
C SER A 172 -11.05 13.18 10.38
N VAL A 173 -9.84 13.25 9.85
CA VAL A 173 -9.06 12.05 9.50
C VAL A 173 -8.76 11.21 10.74
N LEU A 174 -8.33 11.81 11.85
CA LEU A 174 -8.12 11.07 13.10
C LEU A 174 -9.40 10.45 13.66
N ALA A 175 -10.52 11.18 13.57
CA ALA A 175 -11.83 10.67 13.97
C ALA A 175 -12.26 9.45 13.14
N HIS A 176 -11.98 9.46 11.83
CA HIS A 176 -12.17 8.30 10.96
C HIS A 176 -11.32 7.11 11.41
N GLU A 177 -9.99 7.30 11.56
CA GLU A 177 -9.07 6.25 11.98
C GLU A 177 -9.44 5.65 13.36
N PHE A 178 -9.89 6.48 14.29
CA PHE A 178 -10.34 6.01 15.61
C PHE A 178 -11.74 5.39 15.57
N GLY A 179 -12.59 5.79 14.62
CA GLY A 179 -13.87 5.16 14.32
C GLY A 179 -13.72 3.68 13.95
N HIS A 180 -12.65 3.31 13.25
CA HIS A 180 -12.34 1.89 13.01
C HIS A 180 -12.03 1.09 14.28
N LEU A 181 -11.64 1.76 15.37
CA LEU A 181 -11.23 1.13 16.61
C LEU A 181 -12.30 1.20 17.71
N SER A 182 -13.34 2.01 17.53
CA SER A 182 -14.39 2.18 18.54
C SER A 182 -15.38 0.99 18.54
N GLY A 183 -15.87 0.64 19.72
CA GLY A 183 -16.93 -0.35 19.91
C GLY A 183 -16.57 -1.83 19.66
N ASN A 184 -17.57 -2.72 19.78
CA ASN A 184 -17.41 -4.16 19.57
C ASN A 184 -17.23 -4.55 18.08
N HIS A 185 -17.63 -3.67 17.16
CA HIS A 185 -17.54 -3.91 15.71
C HIS A 185 -16.09 -3.91 15.22
N SER A 186 -15.23 -3.05 15.78
CA SER A 186 -13.78 -3.03 15.50
C SER A 186 -13.09 -4.37 15.74
N ARG A 187 -13.47 -5.09 16.81
CA ARG A 187 -12.86 -6.38 17.18
C ARG A 187 -13.18 -7.47 16.16
N PHE A 188 -14.42 -7.49 15.67
CA PHE A 188 -14.86 -8.46 14.66
C PHE A 188 -14.21 -8.15 13.30
N SER A 189 -14.27 -6.90 12.86
CA SER A 189 -13.68 -6.46 11.60
C SER A 189 -12.15 -6.67 11.59
N GLY A 190 -11.46 -6.31 12.68
CA GLY A 190 -10.03 -6.58 12.84
C GLY A 190 -9.69 -8.08 12.88
N TRP A 191 -10.56 -8.94 13.43
CA TRP A 191 -10.39 -10.40 13.34
C TRP A 191 -10.53 -10.90 11.90
N ILE A 192 -11.56 -10.49 11.17
CA ILE A 192 -11.75 -10.85 9.76
C ILE A 192 -10.58 -10.37 8.89
N TYR A 193 -10.06 -9.17 9.13
CA TYR A 193 -8.88 -8.65 8.44
C TYR A 193 -7.65 -9.55 8.67
N ARG A 194 -7.37 -9.94 9.93
CA ARG A 194 -6.28 -10.88 10.25
C ARG A 194 -6.47 -12.25 9.59
N VAL A 195 -7.71 -12.74 9.54
CA VAL A 195 -8.06 -13.99 8.85
C VAL A 195 -7.71 -13.87 7.36
N ARG A 196 -8.08 -12.77 6.70
CA ARG A 196 -7.75 -12.50 5.29
C ARG A 196 -6.23 -12.52 5.03
N ILE A 197 -5.45 -11.79 5.83
CA ILE A 197 -3.96 -11.77 5.70
C ILE A 197 -3.37 -13.17 5.90
N THR A 198 -3.86 -13.89 6.91
CA THR A 198 -3.39 -15.25 7.20
C THR A 198 -3.59 -16.16 5.99
N TRP A 199 -4.75 -16.08 5.33
CA TRP A 199 -5.03 -16.87 4.12
C TRP A 199 -4.14 -16.51 2.94
N PHE A 200 -3.91 -15.22 2.68
CA PHE A 200 -3.00 -14.78 1.62
C PHE A 200 -1.60 -15.39 1.80
N ARG A 201 -1.06 -15.36 3.03
CA ARG A 201 0.26 -15.91 3.33
C ARG A 201 0.32 -17.43 3.25
N VAL A 202 -0.73 -18.10 3.70
CA VAL A 202 -0.84 -19.55 3.58
C VAL A 202 -0.84 -19.95 2.10
N MET A 203 -1.54 -19.20 1.24
CA MET A 203 -1.52 -19.43 -0.20
C MET A 203 -0.14 -19.17 -0.82
N GLU A 204 0.51 -18.05 -0.50
CA GLU A 204 1.86 -17.72 -0.97
C GLU A 204 2.88 -18.80 -0.57
N ALA A 205 2.81 -19.30 0.66
CA ALA A 205 3.66 -20.39 1.13
C ALA A 205 3.40 -21.71 0.38
N PHE A 206 2.15 -21.98 -0.02
CA PHE A 206 1.81 -23.17 -0.79
C PHE A 206 2.20 -23.06 -2.27
N ASP A 207 2.10 -21.88 -2.88
CA ASP A 207 2.50 -21.65 -4.27
C ASP A 207 4.00 -21.87 -4.51
N GLN A 208 4.81 -21.65 -3.48
CA GLN A 208 6.25 -21.93 -3.52
C GLN A 208 6.58 -23.43 -3.31
N SER A 209 5.59 -24.30 -3.06
CA SER A 209 5.80 -25.69 -2.67
C SER A 209 5.21 -26.71 -3.66
N ASN A 210 6.06 -27.56 -4.26
CA ASN A 210 5.64 -28.61 -5.21
C ASN A 210 5.20 -29.93 -4.53
N SER A 211 4.60 -29.87 -3.34
CA SER A 211 4.21 -31.08 -2.59
C SER A 211 2.78 -31.54 -2.90
N PHE A 212 2.51 -32.85 -2.82
CA PHE A 212 1.16 -33.40 -3.01
C PHE A 212 0.12 -32.79 -2.06
N GLY A 213 0.50 -32.56 -0.80
CA GLY A 213 -0.37 -31.90 0.19
C GLY A 213 -0.68 -30.45 -0.17
N ALA A 214 0.28 -29.73 -0.76
CA ALA A 214 0.06 -28.37 -1.24
C ALA A 214 -0.96 -28.32 -2.38
N GLY A 215 -1.00 -29.32 -3.26
CA GLY A 215 -2.00 -29.41 -4.33
C GLY A 215 -3.44 -29.55 -3.82
N LEU A 216 -3.67 -30.32 -2.75
CA LEU A 216 -5.01 -30.43 -2.14
C LEU A 216 -5.43 -29.13 -1.45
N MET A 217 -4.50 -28.48 -0.74
CA MET A 217 -4.76 -27.21 -0.08
C MET A 217 -5.02 -26.09 -1.08
N ARG A 218 -4.25 -26.04 -2.17
CA ARG A 218 -4.45 -25.10 -3.27
C ARG A 218 -5.87 -25.21 -3.83
N ARG A 219 -6.36 -26.41 -4.12
CA ARG A 219 -7.74 -26.61 -4.60
C ARG A 219 -8.82 -26.05 -3.66
N PHE A 220 -8.62 -26.17 -2.34
CA PHE A 220 -9.55 -25.59 -1.38
C PHE A 220 -9.44 -24.06 -1.38
N PHE A 221 -8.22 -23.51 -1.30
CA PHE A 221 -8.00 -22.06 -1.23
C PHE A 221 -8.34 -21.33 -2.53
N ASP A 222 -8.16 -21.93 -3.70
CA ASP A 222 -8.60 -21.39 -4.99
C ASP A 222 -10.12 -21.17 -5.03
N TRP A 223 -10.89 -22.01 -4.31
CA TRP A 223 -12.33 -21.85 -4.17
C TRP A 223 -12.71 -20.94 -3.00
N TYR A 224 -12.00 -21.05 -1.88
CA TYR A 224 -12.33 -20.41 -0.61
C TYR A 224 -11.89 -18.95 -0.56
N ALA A 225 -10.64 -18.65 -0.89
CA ALA A 225 -10.03 -17.34 -0.74
C ALA A 225 -10.74 -16.25 -1.55
N PRO A 226 -11.06 -16.41 -2.85
CA PRO A 226 -11.76 -15.35 -3.59
C PRO A 226 -13.17 -15.10 -3.03
N LYS A 227 -13.88 -16.14 -2.60
CA LYS A 227 -15.19 -15.99 -1.95
C LYS A 227 -15.06 -15.28 -0.60
N PHE A 228 -14.14 -15.72 0.25
CA PHE A 228 -13.95 -15.14 1.58
C PHE A 228 -13.52 -13.69 1.47
N SER A 229 -12.67 -13.39 0.49
CA SER A 229 -12.30 -12.03 0.11
C SER A 229 -13.56 -11.24 -0.28
N ALA A 230 -14.36 -11.71 -1.24
CA ALA A 230 -15.57 -11.01 -1.68
C ALA A 230 -16.55 -10.71 -0.53
N TYR A 231 -16.84 -11.70 0.32
CA TYR A 231 -17.66 -11.47 1.51
C TYR A 231 -16.99 -10.42 2.42
N SER A 232 -15.75 -10.62 2.85
CA SER A 232 -15.09 -9.65 3.75
C SER A 232 -14.91 -8.25 3.15
N PHE A 233 -14.98 -8.07 1.82
CA PHE A 233 -14.96 -6.76 1.16
C PHE A 233 -16.19 -5.92 1.50
N ALA A 234 -17.39 -6.52 1.50
CA ALA A 234 -18.61 -5.82 1.90
C ALA A 234 -18.56 -5.36 3.37
N LEU A 235 -17.92 -6.17 4.25
CA LEU A 235 -17.69 -5.74 5.63
C LEU A 235 -16.72 -4.55 5.70
N ALA A 236 -15.62 -4.59 4.94
CA ALA A 236 -14.64 -3.51 4.91
C ALA A 236 -15.28 -2.19 4.49
N ARG A 237 -16.07 -2.19 3.41
CA ARG A 237 -16.78 -1.00 2.91
C ARG A 237 -17.78 -0.43 3.92
N ASN A 238 -18.55 -1.28 4.58
CA ASN A 238 -19.45 -0.84 5.65
C ASN A 238 -18.69 -0.21 6.83
N ASN A 239 -17.49 -0.70 7.16
CA ASN A 239 -16.66 -0.07 8.20
C ASN A 239 -16.15 1.31 7.77
N GLU A 240 -15.86 1.53 6.48
CA GLU A 240 -15.46 2.83 5.96
C GLU A 240 -16.59 3.86 6.10
N TYR A 241 -17.82 3.49 5.70
CA TYR A 241 -18.99 4.36 5.87
C TYR A 241 -19.28 4.64 7.35
N GLU A 242 -19.12 3.64 8.22
CA GLU A 242 -19.26 3.83 9.67
C GLU A 242 -18.22 4.80 10.23
N ALA A 243 -16.95 4.65 9.83
CA ALA A 243 -15.87 5.54 10.23
C ALA A 243 -16.03 6.96 9.67
N ASP A 244 -16.52 7.11 8.44
CA ASP A 244 -16.88 8.41 7.85
C ASP A 244 -18.00 9.10 8.62
N ARG A 245 -19.05 8.36 8.99
CA ARG A 245 -20.13 8.88 9.84
C ARG A 245 -19.60 9.36 11.19
N VAL A 246 -18.71 8.58 11.83
CA VAL A 246 -18.06 8.96 13.09
C VAL A 246 -17.25 10.25 12.92
N ALA A 247 -16.49 10.37 11.82
CA ALA A 247 -15.74 11.58 11.52
C ALA A 247 -16.64 12.80 11.34
N ALA A 248 -17.78 12.64 10.65
CA ALA A 248 -18.78 13.68 10.47
C ALA A 248 -19.47 14.08 11.78
N GLU A 249 -19.75 13.13 12.67
CA GLU A 249 -20.37 13.38 13.99
C GLU A 249 -19.45 14.15 14.93
N LEU A 250 -18.14 13.89 14.89
CA LEU A 250 -17.15 14.57 15.72
C LEU A 250 -16.68 15.91 15.17
N THR A 251 -16.88 16.15 13.87
CA THR A 251 -16.51 17.41 13.21
C THR A 251 -17.75 18.04 12.59
N SER A 252 -17.99 17.80 11.31
CA SER A 252 -19.25 18.02 10.60
C SER A 252 -19.23 17.22 9.29
N PRO A 253 -20.40 16.90 8.69
CA PRO A 253 -20.44 16.26 7.39
C PRO A 253 -19.66 17.01 6.31
N ALA A 254 -19.71 18.35 6.34
CA ALA A 254 -18.94 19.19 5.43
C ALA A 254 -17.43 19.08 5.68
N THR A 255 -16.97 19.04 6.94
CA THR A 255 -15.53 18.91 7.26
C THR A 255 -14.99 17.54 6.86
N ALA A 256 -15.75 16.48 7.12
CA ALA A 256 -15.39 15.12 6.73
C ALA A 256 -15.31 14.97 5.20
N ALA A 257 -16.28 15.50 4.46
CA ALA A 257 -16.23 15.54 3.00
C ALA A 257 -15.02 16.33 2.47
N LYS A 258 -14.73 17.51 3.04
CA LYS A 258 -13.53 18.31 2.67
C LYS A 258 -12.23 17.58 2.94
N ALA A 259 -12.12 16.92 4.10
CA ALA A 259 -10.94 16.15 4.47
C ALA A 259 -10.70 15.01 3.47
N LEU A 260 -11.74 14.22 3.15
CA LEU A 260 -11.66 13.17 2.14
C LEU A 260 -11.23 13.72 0.78
N ILE A 261 -11.91 14.76 0.29
CA ILE A 261 -11.57 15.37 -1.00
C ILE A 261 -10.12 15.88 -1.01
N ASN A 262 -9.66 16.54 0.05
CA ASN A 262 -8.29 17.02 0.14
C ASN A 262 -7.26 15.89 0.12
N VAL A 263 -7.52 14.74 0.75
CA VAL A 263 -6.60 13.59 0.69
C VAL A 263 -6.46 13.09 -0.76
N TYR A 264 -7.58 12.91 -1.46
CA TYR A 264 -7.58 12.40 -2.84
C TYR A 264 -7.03 13.40 -3.86
N THR A 265 -7.19 14.70 -3.63
CA THR A 265 -6.73 15.74 -4.56
C THR A 265 -5.32 16.24 -4.28
N LYS A 266 -4.89 16.29 -3.01
CA LYS A 266 -3.55 16.79 -2.67
C LYS A 266 -2.44 15.79 -2.87
N ALA A 267 -2.71 14.48 -2.73
CA ALA A 267 -1.71 13.46 -3.01
C ALA A 267 -1.16 13.52 -4.46
N PRO A 268 -2.00 13.47 -5.51
CA PRO A 268 -1.49 13.58 -6.88
C PRO A 268 -0.90 14.97 -7.17
N TYR A 269 -1.47 16.04 -6.58
CA TYR A 269 -0.94 17.40 -6.73
C TYR A 269 0.48 17.53 -6.16
N ILE A 270 0.72 17.04 -4.95
CA ILE A 270 2.05 17.08 -4.32
C ILE A 270 3.05 16.22 -5.11
N GLU A 271 2.65 15.04 -5.57
CA GLU A 271 3.52 14.18 -6.37
C GLU A 271 3.94 14.88 -7.68
N GLN A 272 2.96 15.36 -8.45
CA GLN A 272 3.20 15.89 -9.79
C GLN A 272 3.81 17.30 -9.79
N GLU A 273 3.34 18.18 -8.92
CA GLU A 273 3.72 19.60 -8.96
C GLU A 273 4.90 19.91 -8.05
N TYR A 274 5.17 19.07 -7.04
CA TYR A 274 6.30 19.23 -6.14
C TYR A 274 7.36 18.15 -6.33
N TRP A 275 7.06 16.87 -6.05
CA TRP A 275 8.09 15.83 -6.02
C TRP A 275 8.71 15.57 -7.38
N ASP A 276 7.92 15.43 -8.45
CA ASP A 276 8.44 15.23 -9.80
C ASP A 276 9.36 16.38 -10.22
N HIS A 277 8.93 17.63 -10.03
CA HIS A 277 9.77 18.80 -10.29
C HIS A 277 11.00 18.87 -9.39
N TYR A 278 10.89 18.49 -8.12
CA TYR A 278 12.02 18.46 -7.19
C TYR A 278 13.06 17.43 -7.64
N PHE A 279 12.65 16.21 -7.99
CA PHE A 279 13.55 15.18 -8.50
C PHE A 279 14.19 15.57 -9.85
N GLN A 280 13.46 16.24 -10.74
CA GLN A 280 14.00 16.74 -12.01
C GLN A 280 15.14 17.74 -11.82
N GLN A 281 15.25 18.43 -10.67
CA GLN A 281 16.38 19.32 -10.40
C GLN A 281 17.72 18.58 -10.36
N ALA A 282 17.72 17.26 -10.13
CA ALA A 282 18.92 16.44 -10.22
C ALA A 282 19.55 16.45 -11.62
N ASP A 283 18.81 16.83 -12.66
CA ASP A 283 19.33 16.92 -14.04
C ASP A 283 20.29 18.10 -14.25
N THR A 284 20.27 19.07 -13.32
CA THR A 284 21.06 20.30 -13.41
C THR A 284 21.85 20.63 -12.15
N ALA A 285 21.48 20.09 -10.99
CA ALA A 285 22.13 20.35 -9.71
C ALA A 285 22.77 19.08 -9.13
N PRO A 286 24.08 19.10 -8.80
CA PRO A 286 24.78 17.94 -8.23
C PRO A 286 24.32 17.58 -6.81
N THR A 287 23.66 18.51 -6.13
CA THR A 287 23.03 18.32 -4.82
C THR A 287 21.67 19.01 -4.82
N PRO A 288 20.69 18.52 -4.04
CA PRO A 288 19.41 19.18 -3.86
C PRO A 288 19.55 20.65 -3.47
N PRO A 289 18.98 21.61 -4.22
CA PRO A 289 19.22 23.04 -4.03
C PRO A 289 18.42 23.62 -2.85
N THR A 290 17.33 22.96 -2.47
CA THR A 290 16.48 23.34 -1.34
C THR A 290 16.20 22.11 -0.48
N ALA A 291 15.87 22.34 0.78
CA ALA A 291 15.45 21.29 1.69
C ALA A 291 14.10 20.69 1.25
N PRO A 292 13.92 19.36 1.23
CA PRO A 292 12.75 18.71 0.62
C PRO A 292 11.43 18.96 1.37
N TYR A 293 11.33 18.72 2.67
CA TYR A 293 10.10 18.93 3.42
C TYR A 293 9.89 20.38 3.83
N ALA A 294 10.95 21.13 4.17
CA ALA A 294 10.82 22.58 4.37
C ALA A 294 10.43 23.30 3.06
N GLY A 295 10.93 22.82 1.92
CA GLY A 295 10.53 23.25 0.58
C GLY A 295 9.08 22.89 0.30
N LEU A 296 8.64 21.66 0.59
CA LEU A 296 7.25 21.24 0.45
C LEU A 296 6.29 22.09 1.29
N ALA A 297 6.64 22.35 2.55
CA ALA A 297 5.87 23.21 3.43
C ALA A 297 5.73 24.64 2.88
N THR A 298 6.80 25.16 2.26
CA THR A 298 6.79 26.47 1.61
C THR A 298 5.95 26.45 0.34
N PHE A 299 6.11 25.43 -0.50
CA PHE A 299 5.36 25.21 -1.74
C PHE A 299 3.85 25.18 -1.47
N LEU A 300 3.39 24.37 -0.51
CA LEU A 300 1.97 24.25 -0.18
C LEU A 300 1.34 25.58 0.30
N LYS A 301 2.14 26.50 0.85
CA LYS A 301 1.68 27.84 1.26
C LYS A 301 1.70 28.86 0.11
N GLN A 302 2.73 28.83 -0.73
CA GLN A 302 2.95 29.83 -1.79
C GLN A 302 2.22 29.49 -3.09
N SER A 303 2.04 28.20 -3.35
CA SER A 303 1.39 27.66 -4.53
C SER A 303 0.20 26.81 -4.09
N PRO A 304 -0.82 27.39 -3.45
CA PRO A 304 -2.04 26.65 -3.17
C PRO A 304 -2.66 26.21 -4.49
N ILE A 305 -3.12 24.96 -4.54
CA ILE A 305 -3.84 24.44 -5.70
C ILE A 305 -4.97 25.40 -6.09
N SER A 306 -5.00 25.80 -7.36
CA SER A 306 -5.99 26.75 -7.83
C SER A 306 -7.40 26.13 -7.75
N ARG A 307 -8.43 26.96 -7.55
CA ARG A 307 -9.82 26.47 -7.49
C ARG A 307 -10.21 25.68 -8.75
N GLU A 308 -9.70 26.09 -9.91
CA GLU A 308 -9.94 25.38 -11.18
C GLU A 308 -9.31 23.98 -11.18
N GLN A 309 -8.04 23.88 -10.77
CA GLN A 309 -7.35 22.59 -10.66
C GLN A 309 -8.01 21.66 -9.63
N VAL A 310 -8.39 22.18 -8.45
CA VAL A 310 -9.15 21.41 -7.45
C VAL A 310 -10.43 20.86 -8.07
N LEU A 311 -11.21 21.68 -8.78
CA LEU A 311 -12.45 21.23 -9.41
C LEU A 311 -12.21 20.21 -10.52
N ALA A 312 -11.12 20.33 -11.27
CA ALA A 312 -10.74 19.35 -12.29
C ALA A 312 -10.39 17.99 -11.66
N LEU A 313 -9.56 17.99 -10.61
CA LEU A 313 -9.21 16.78 -9.87
C LEU A 313 -10.44 16.16 -9.19
N ILE A 314 -11.31 16.97 -8.56
CA ILE A 314 -12.56 16.47 -7.99
C ILE A 314 -13.41 15.79 -9.07
N ARG A 315 -13.57 16.41 -10.24
CA ARG A 315 -14.35 15.80 -11.34
C ARG A 315 -13.76 14.48 -11.80
N GLN A 316 -12.43 14.39 -11.90
CA GLN A 316 -11.73 13.16 -12.26
C GLN A 316 -11.97 12.07 -11.20
N GLU A 317 -11.72 12.38 -9.92
CA GLU A 317 -11.89 11.42 -8.83
C GLU A 317 -13.34 11.00 -8.61
N MET A 318 -14.31 11.90 -8.87
CA MET A 318 -15.74 11.59 -8.79
C MET A 318 -16.25 10.71 -9.95
N GLN A 319 -15.46 10.50 -11.01
CA GLN A 319 -15.76 9.54 -12.07
C GLN A 319 -15.23 8.14 -11.77
N VAL A 320 -14.33 8.00 -10.80
CA VAL A 320 -13.81 6.70 -10.38
C VAL A 320 -14.95 5.90 -9.76
N GLU A 321 -15.26 4.75 -10.37
CA GLU A 321 -16.22 3.81 -9.78
C GLU A 321 -15.53 2.95 -8.74
N THR A 322 -16.29 2.58 -7.71
CA THR A 322 -15.83 1.67 -6.66
C THR A 322 -15.35 0.35 -7.27
N HIS A 323 -14.03 0.18 -7.30
CA HIS A 323 -13.39 -1.00 -7.87
C HIS A 323 -13.32 -2.13 -6.84
N TYR A 324 -13.32 -3.36 -7.32
CA TYR A 324 -13.37 -4.56 -6.48
C TYR A 324 -11.98 -5.11 -6.12
N ALA A 325 -10.92 -4.39 -6.52
CA ALA A 325 -9.55 -4.60 -6.09
C ALA A 325 -9.15 -3.71 -4.90
N ASP A 326 -9.92 -2.66 -4.61
CA ASP A 326 -9.71 -1.72 -3.50
C ASP A 326 -10.72 -2.00 -2.38
N THR A 327 -10.22 -2.10 -1.15
CA THR A 327 -11.05 -2.30 0.04
C THR A 327 -11.81 -1.05 0.44
N HIS A 328 -11.39 0.11 -0.05
CA HIS A 328 -12.06 1.38 0.18
C HIS A 328 -13.10 1.65 -0.91
N PRO A 329 -14.31 2.12 -0.56
CA PRO A 329 -15.24 2.66 -1.56
C PRO A 329 -14.64 3.90 -2.24
N ALA A 330 -15.04 4.15 -3.48
CA ALA A 330 -14.63 5.33 -4.23
C ALA A 330 -15.02 6.62 -3.50
N LEU A 331 -14.25 7.69 -3.76
CA LEU A 331 -14.47 9.00 -3.16
C LEU A 331 -15.92 9.47 -3.32
N LYS A 332 -16.52 9.26 -4.49
CA LYS A 332 -17.91 9.61 -4.80
C LYS A 332 -18.90 9.02 -3.81
N ASP A 333 -18.80 7.72 -3.55
CA ASP A 333 -19.76 7.01 -2.71
C ASP A 333 -19.63 7.45 -1.25
N ARG A 334 -18.38 7.62 -0.77
CA ARG A 334 -18.08 8.09 0.58
C ARG A 334 -18.59 9.53 0.81
N VAL A 335 -18.28 10.45 -0.11
CA VAL A 335 -18.74 11.85 0.00
C VAL A 335 -20.27 11.93 -0.04
N THR A 336 -20.92 11.16 -0.92
CA THR A 336 -22.38 11.15 -1.05
C THR A 336 -23.05 10.57 0.20
N SER A 337 -22.41 9.63 0.89
CA SER A 337 -22.91 9.11 2.18
C SER A 337 -22.88 10.15 3.31
N LEU A 338 -22.03 11.17 3.19
CA LEU A 338 -21.87 12.22 4.19
C LEU A 338 -22.72 13.45 3.86
N ILE A 339 -22.76 13.87 2.60
CA ILE A 339 -23.38 15.13 2.20
C ILE A 339 -23.93 15.09 0.76
N ASP A 340 -25.14 15.62 0.59
CA ASP A 340 -25.82 15.69 -0.72
C ASP A 340 -25.35 16.86 -1.61
N GLN A 341 -24.51 17.75 -1.08
CA GLN A 341 -24.08 18.98 -1.75
C GLN A 341 -22.63 18.89 -2.20
N ALA A 342 -22.33 19.48 -3.36
CA ALA A 342 -20.96 19.60 -3.82
C ALA A 342 -20.15 20.47 -2.85
N VAL A 343 -19.08 19.90 -2.30
CA VAL A 343 -18.18 20.60 -1.38
C VAL A 343 -16.83 20.80 -2.05
N VAL A 344 -16.28 22.00 -1.88
CA VAL A 344 -14.91 22.32 -2.27
C VAL A 344 -14.12 22.59 -0.98
N PRO A 345 -12.93 22.01 -0.81
CA PRO A 345 -12.08 22.30 0.35
C PRO A 345 -11.76 23.80 0.46
N ASP A 346 -11.67 24.28 1.70
CA ASP A 346 -11.33 25.68 1.96
C ASP A 346 -9.81 25.87 1.88
N THR A 347 -9.39 27.11 1.60
CA THR A 347 -8.01 27.51 1.86
C THR A 347 -7.82 27.75 3.35
N PHE A 348 -6.61 27.46 3.85
CA PHE A 348 -6.25 27.69 5.23
C PHE A 348 -4.87 28.33 5.32
N THR A 349 -4.67 29.17 6.34
CA THR A 349 -3.39 29.85 6.60
C THR A 349 -2.46 29.01 7.47
N THR A 350 -3.04 28.19 8.35
CA THR A 350 -2.31 27.35 9.32
C THR A 350 -2.68 25.90 9.05
N ASN A 351 -1.68 25.07 8.76
CA ASN A 351 -1.88 23.64 8.58
C ASN A 351 -1.84 22.88 9.92
N ALA A 352 -2.21 21.60 9.90
CA ALA A 352 -2.22 20.76 11.10
C ALA A 352 -0.82 20.56 11.68
N ALA A 353 0.23 20.50 10.84
CA ALA A 353 1.60 20.36 11.31
C ALA A 353 2.03 21.57 12.17
N GLU A 354 1.74 22.79 11.72
CA GLU A 354 2.03 24.01 12.47
C GLU A 354 1.23 24.10 13.77
N ALA A 355 -0.06 23.75 13.70
CA ALA A 355 -0.95 23.81 14.86
C ALA A 355 -0.59 22.78 15.95
N TRP A 356 -0.22 21.56 15.56
CA TRP A 356 -0.08 20.43 16.49
C TRP A 356 1.36 20.08 16.84
N LEU A 357 2.33 20.37 15.98
CA LEU A 357 3.76 20.19 16.29
C LEU A 357 4.36 21.42 17.00
N GLY A 358 3.64 22.54 16.97
CA GLY A 358 3.93 23.75 17.74
C GLY A 358 5.35 24.26 17.52
N SER A 359 6.01 24.65 18.62
CA SER A 359 7.38 25.22 18.58
C SER A 359 8.46 24.29 18.01
N ARG A 360 8.17 22.98 17.86
CA ARG A 360 9.11 21.99 17.33
C ARG A 360 8.91 21.69 15.85
N TYR A 361 7.90 22.27 15.21
CA TYR A 361 7.58 22.11 13.80
C TYR A 361 8.83 22.23 12.90
N GLU A 362 9.56 23.35 12.99
CA GLU A 362 10.76 23.60 12.19
C GLU A 362 11.87 22.57 12.43
N LYS A 363 12.04 22.13 13.68
CA LYS A 363 13.03 21.11 14.02
C LYS A 363 12.67 19.75 13.43
N LEU A 364 11.38 19.43 13.36
CA LEU A 364 10.91 18.20 12.71
C LEU A 364 11.12 18.27 11.21
N LEU A 365 10.79 19.37 10.54
CA LEU A 365 11.09 19.54 9.12
C LEU A 365 12.58 19.29 8.83
N GLN A 366 13.47 19.93 9.59
CA GLN A 366 14.92 19.73 9.46
C GLN A 366 15.34 18.27 9.68
N HIS A 367 14.70 17.55 10.61
CA HIS A 367 14.98 16.13 10.82
C HIS A 367 14.62 15.30 9.58
N PHE A 368 13.41 15.50 9.03
CA PHE A 368 12.95 14.80 7.84
C PHE A 368 13.76 15.18 6.59
N ASP A 369 14.15 16.45 6.47
CA ASP A 369 15.07 16.92 5.43
C ASP A 369 16.39 16.15 5.47
N GLN A 370 17.03 16.09 6.63
CA GLN A 370 18.30 15.37 6.80
C GLN A 370 18.15 13.87 6.54
N GLN A 371 17.05 13.27 7.00
CA GLN A 371 16.77 11.85 6.78
C GLN A 371 16.59 11.55 5.29
N TRP A 372 15.83 12.38 4.58
CA TRP A 372 15.62 12.24 3.15
C TRP A 372 16.92 12.40 2.37
N MET A 373 17.71 13.42 2.70
CA MET A 373 19.01 13.65 2.07
C MET A 373 19.91 12.43 2.26
N LYS A 374 19.99 11.89 3.49
CA LYS A 374 20.76 10.67 3.77
C LYS A 374 20.32 9.47 2.92
N ASN A 375 19.01 9.32 2.70
CA ASN A 375 18.44 8.18 1.97
C ASN A 375 18.52 8.34 0.44
N ASN A 376 18.60 9.57 -0.07
CA ASN A 376 18.47 9.86 -1.50
C ASN A 376 19.72 10.48 -2.15
N ASN A 377 20.74 10.90 -1.38
CA ASN A 377 21.93 11.57 -1.93
C ASN A 377 22.64 10.75 -3.02
N GLU A 378 22.79 9.43 -2.81
CA GLU A 378 23.40 8.54 -3.82
C GLU A 378 22.56 8.48 -5.10
N LYS A 379 21.24 8.31 -4.98
CA LYS A 379 20.34 8.29 -6.15
C LYS A 379 20.36 9.62 -6.89
N TRP A 380 20.36 10.73 -6.16
CA TRP A 380 20.44 12.07 -6.72
C TRP A 380 21.74 12.29 -7.49
N LYS A 381 22.87 11.94 -6.87
CA LYS A 381 24.20 12.04 -7.49
C LYS A 381 24.30 11.17 -8.74
N ASN A 382 23.84 9.92 -8.67
CA ASN A 382 23.81 9.02 -9.82
C ASN A 382 22.98 9.59 -10.97
N ARG A 383 21.83 10.22 -10.66
CA ARG A 383 21.00 10.89 -11.66
C ARG A 383 21.75 12.07 -12.31
N TYR A 384 22.36 12.93 -11.50
CA TYR A 384 23.14 14.06 -12.02
C TYR A 384 24.29 13.60 -12.92
N GLU A 385 25.09 12.64 -12.47
CA GLU A 385 26.21 12.08 -13.23
C GLU A 385 25.74 11.44 -14.54
N TYR A 386 24.66 10.66 -14.50
CA TYR A 386 24.03 10.09 -15.68
C TYR A 386 23.61 11.18 -16.69
N VAL A 387 22.95 12.24 -16.24
CA VAL A 387 22.49 13.33 -17.13
C VAL A 387 23.67 14.08 -17.75
N GLN A 388 24.71 14.40 -16.96
CA GLN A 388 25.91 15.05 -17.49
C GLN A 388 26.61 14.17 -18.53
N HIS A 389 26.73 12.87 -18.25
CA HIS A 389 27.31 11.90 -19.17
C HIS A 389 26.50 11.79 -20.47
N SER A 390 25.18 11.65 -20.38
CA SER A 390 24.28 11.56 -21.54
C SER A 390 24.33 12.82 -22.42
N LYS A 391 24.37 14.01 -21.81
CA LYS A 391 24.53 15.28 -22.54
C LYS A 391 25.88 15.37 -23.25
N GLN A 392 26.96 14.93 -22.60
CA GLN A 392 28.29 14.86 -23.22
C GLN A 392 28.31 13.86 -24.38
N LEU A 393 27.73 12.67 -24.20
CA LEU A 393 27.64 11.63 -25.21
C LEU A 393 26.90 12.11 -26.46
N LEU A 394 25.77 12.80 -26.30
CA LEU A 394 25.02 13.41 -27.39
C LEU A 394 25.86 14.46 -28.14
N ALA A 395 26.54 15.34 -27.40
CA ALA A 395 27.37 16.38 -28.00
C ALA A 395 28.56 15.81 -28.80
N GLU A 396 29.23 14.77 -28.29
CA GLU A 396 30.36 14.11 -28.94
C GLU A 396 29.96 13.25 -30.15
N SER A 397 28.70 12.78 -30.18
CA SER A 397 28.23 11.82 -31.19
C SER A 397 27.42 12.45 -32.33
N LYS A 398 27.24 13.78 -32.31
CA LYS A 398 26.39 14.52 -33.26
C LYS A 398 26.72 14.28 -34.74
N ASP A 399 28.00 14.14 -35.06
CA ASP A 399 28.49 13.96 -36.44
C ASP A 399 28.99 12.52 -36.73
N LEU A 400 28.79 11.59 -35.79
CA LEU A 400 29.20 10.21 -35.96
C LEU A 400 28.12 9.40 -36.69
N ASP A 401 28.54 8.52 -37.59
CA ASP A 401 27.64 7.56 -38.21
C ASP A 401 27.27 6.48 -37.17
N PRO A 402 25.98 6.31 -36.80
CA PRO A 402 25.55 5.27 -35.86
C PRO A 402 26.00 3.86 -36.23
N GLN A 403 26.18 3.58 -37.52
CA GLN A 403 26.66 2.28 -38.02
C GLN A 403 28.13 1.99 -37.67
N THR A 404 28.90 3.01 -37.27
CA THR A 404 30.31 2.86 -36.88
C THR A 404 30.52 2.77 -35.37
N LEU A 405 29.49 3.03 -34.57
CA LEU A 405 29.55 2.95 -33.11
C LEU A 405 29.57 1.50 -32.64
N THR A 406 30.28 1.23 -31.54
CA THR A 406 30.16 -0.03 -30.78
C THR A 406 28.74 -0.19 -30.24
N ASP A 407 28.28 -1.43 -30.06
CA ASP A 407 26.91 -1.70 -29.59
C ASP A 407 26.58 -1.01 -28.26
N ASP A 408 27.50 -1.03 -27.28
CA ASP A 408 27.31 -0.37 -25.98
C ASP A 408 27.09 1.14 -26.15
N LYS A 409 27.97 1.82 -26.88
CA LYS A 409 27.87 3.25 -27.16
C LYS A 409 26.62 3.61 -27.98
N LEU A 410 26.24 2.77 -28.94
CA LEU A 410 25.02 2.95 -29.73
C LEU A 410 23.76 2.85 -28.86
N TRP A 411 23.74 1.87 -27.94
CA TRP A 411 22.65 1.69 -26.98
C TRP A 411 22.54 2.87 -26.02
N GLU A 412 23.65 3.28 -25.41
CA GLU A 412 23.71 4.44 -24.52
C GLU A 412 23.28 5.73 -25.23
N LEU A 413 23.74 5.95 -26.46
CA LEU A 413 23.37 7.13 -27.26
C LEU A 413 21.87 7.11 -27.62
N ALA A 414 21.32 5.94 -27.97
CA ALA A 414 19.89 5.79 -28.26
C ALA A 414 19.01 6.16 -27.05
N HIS A 415 19.40 5.69 -25.85
CA HIS A 415 18.73 6.05 -24.61
C HIS A 415 18.87 7.54 -24.27
N ALA A 416 20.07 8.11 -24.42
CA ALA A 416 20.30 9.53 -24.19
C ALA A 416 19.45 10.41 -25.14
N ALA A 417 19.39 10.06 -26.43
CA ALA A 417 18.58 10.79 -27.41
C ALA A 417 17.07 10.66 -27.12
N PHE A 418 16.63 9.48 -26.69
CA PHE A 418 15.23 9.24 -26.32
C PHE A 418 14.80 10.08 -25.13
N GLU A 419 15.68 10.24 -24.15
CA GLU A 419 15.36 10.95 -22.91
C GLU A 419 15.54 12.47 -23.02
N PHE A 420 16.59 12.94 -23.69
CA PHE A 420 17.00 14.36 -23.65
C PHE A 420 16.83 15.11 -24.97
N GLU A 421 16.47 14.44 -26.07
CA GLU A 421 16.17 15.07 -27.36
C GLU A 421 14.72 14.81 -27.79
N ASN A 422 14.49 13.90 -28.73
CA ASN A 422 13.17 13.59 -29.26
C ASN A 422 13.13 12.21 -29.93
N ASP A 423 11.91 11.73 -30.16
CA ASP A 423 11.62 10.47 -30.82
C ASP A 423 12.18 10.41 -32.27
N GLU A 424 12.31 11.55 -32.97
CA GLU A 424 12.94 11.60 -34.31
C GLU A 424 14.43 11.23 -34.29
N THR A 425 15.14 11.66 -33.24
CA THR A 425 16.59 11.46 -33.14
C THR A 425 16.92 10.11 -32.53
N ALA A 426 16.08 9.62 -31.61
CA ALA A 426 16.26 8.33 -30.96
C ALA A 426 15.93 7.13 -31.86
N LEU A 427 14.87 7.22 -32.68
CA LEU A 427 14.38 6.08 -33.46
C LEU A 427 15.42 5.47 -34.42
N PRO A 428 16.19 6.26 -35.21
CA PRO A 428 17.23 5.71 -36.08
C PRO A 428 18.31 4.94 -35.32
N LEU A 429 18.63 5.37 -34.08
CA LEU A 429 19.65 4.73 -33.24
C LEU A 429 19.15 3.38 -32.73
N PHE A 430 17.90 3.31 -32.23
CA PHE A 430 17.29 2.05 -31.82
C PHE A 430 17.08 1.09 -32.99
N LEU A 431 16.73 1.59 -34.18
CA LEU A 431 16.63 0.77 -35.38
C LEU A 431 17.99 0.21 -35.81
N ALA A 432 19.06 1.02 -35.77
CA ALA A 432 20.41 0.56 -36.05
C ALA A 432 20.85 -0.54 -35.07
N PHE A 433 20.54 -0.39 -33.79
CA PHE A 433 20.80 -1.42 -32.78
C PHE A 433 19.96 -2.68 -33.01
N HIS A 434 18.66 -2.53 -33.29
CA HIS A 434 17.74 -3.65 -33.56
C HIS A 434 18.14 -4.42 -34.81
N GLN A 435 18.65 -3.75 -35.84
CA GLN A 435 19.17 -4.41 -37.05
C GLN A 435 20.35 -5.34 -36.74
N ARG A 436 21.24 -4.93 -35.82
CA ARG A 436 22.36 -5.77 -35.34
C ARG A 436 21.90 -6.87 -34.39
N HIS A 437 20.87 -6.60 -33.60
CA HIS A 437 20.31 -7.48 -32.58
C HIS A 437 18.79 -7.68 -32.73
N PRO A 438 18.31 -8.42 -33.75
CA PRO A 438 16.88 -8.54 -34.05
C PRO A 438 16.03 -9.19 -32.94
N HIS A 439 16.68 -9.92 -32.03
CA HIS A 439 16.04 -10.56 -30.88
C HIS A 439 16.14 -9.75 -29.58
N SER A 440 16.70 -8.54 -29.61
CA SER A 440 16.75 -7.65 -28.45
C SER A 440 15.35 -7.15 -28.11
N VAL A 441 14.80 -7.68 -27.01
CA VAL A 441 13.50 -7.26 -26.46
C VAL A 441 13.50 -5.76 -26.14
N GLY A 442 14.61 -5.24 -25.61
CA GLY A 442 14.73 -3.81 -25.29
C GLY A 442 14.63 -2.93 -26.54
N ALA A 443 15.37 -3.27 -27.60
CA ALA A 443 15.35 -2.49 -28.83
C ALA A 443 13.96 -2.54 -29.50
N GLY A 444 13.34 -3.72 -29.57
CA GLY A 444 11.99 -3.88 -30.08
C GLY A 444 10.95 -3.07 -29.28
N TYR A 445 11.08 -3.06 -27.94
CA TYR A 445 10.21 -2.26 -27.07
C TYR A 445 10.30 -0.76 -27.37
N TYR A 446 11.50 -0.17 -27.42
CA TYR A 446 11.65 1.27 -27.67
C TYR A 446 11.24 1.68 -29.09
N VAL A 447 11.55 0.85 -30.09
CA VAL A 447 11.07 1.06 -31.46
C VAL A 447 9.53 1.06 -31.50
N GLY A 448 8.90 0.03 -30.95
CA GLY A 448 7.44 -0.07 -30.89
C GLY A 448 6.79 1.08 -30.12
N LEU A 449 7.38 1.48 -28.99
CA LEU A 449 6.90 2.60 -28.18
C LEU A 449 6.92 3.92 -28.97
N ILE A 450 8.02 4.22 -29.66
CA ILE A 450 8.15 5.44 -30.47
C ILE A 450 7.17 5.42 -31.64
N LEU A 451 7.07 4.29 -32.36
CA LEU A 451 6.12 4.14 -33.48
C LEU A 451 4.67 4.29 -33.03
N ALA A 452 4.31 3.73 -31.86
CA ALA A 452 2.98 3.86 -31.29
C ALA A 452 2.65 5.32 -30.92
N ARG A 453 3.60 6.06 -30.33
CA ARG A 453 3.44 7.50 -30.06
C ARG A 453 3.22 8.32 -31.34
N LYS A 454 3.83 7.88 -32.44
CA LYS A 454 3.68 8.48 -33.78
C LYS A 454 2.43 8.03 -34.53
N GLN A 455 1.60 7.17 -33.94
CA GLN A 455 0.43 6.54 -34.57
C GLN A 455 0.78 5.80 -35.88
N ASP A 456 1.98 5.22 -35.94
CA ASP A 456 2.42 4.42 -37.08
C ASP A 456 1.90 2.98 -36.96
N GLU A 457 1.26 2.46 -38.00
CA GLU A 457 0.69 1.11 -38.02
C GLU A 457 1.74 0.00 -37.89
N SER A 458 3.02 0.30 -38.15
CA SER A 458 4.14 -0.62 -37.96
C SER A 458 4.54 -0.85 -36.49
N ALA A 459 3.84 -0.21 -35.55
CA ALA A 459 3.99 -0.45 -34.11
C ALA A 459 3.38 -1.78 -33.62
N LEU A 460 2.49 -2.39 -34.41
CA LEU A 460 1.84 -3.68 -34.17
C LEU A 460 2.65 -4.84 -34.76
#